data_AF-A0A726JZX6-F1
#
_entry.id   AF-A0A726JZX6-F1
#
_cell.length_a   1.000
_cell.length_b   1.000
_cell.length_c   1.000
_cell.angle_alpha   90.00
_cell.angle_beta   90.00
_cell.angle_gamma   90.00
#
_symmetry.space_group_name_H-M   'P 1'
#
loop_
_entity.id
_entity.type
_entity.pdbx_description
1 polymer ?
#
loop_
_entity_poly.entity_id
_entity_poly.type
_entity_poly.pdbx_seq_one_letter_code
_entity_poly.pdbx_strand_id
1 'polypeptide(L)' 'NCDLTQTAKALHIHVNTLRYRLQRCEDITHIKINELKSTLWLYIGMELQAESVPSDKLPLPGRIEIC' A
#
# COMPACT_ATOMS: atom_id res chain seq x y z
N ASN A 1 2.88 10.35 -10.02
CA ASN A 1 3.91 9.59 -10.74
C ASN A 1 4.22 8.33 -9.95
N CYS A 2 3.66 7.18 -10.37
CA CYS A 2 3.86 5.87 -9.74
C CYS A 2 5.28 5.32 -9.99
N ASP A 3 6.30 6.07 -9.56
CA ASP A 3 7.70 5.72 -9.74
C ASP A 3 8.08 4.62 -8.73
N LEU A 4 8.20 3.40 -9.24
CA LEU A 4 8.62 2.23 -8.49
C LEU A 4 10.01 2.40 -7.87
N THR A 5 10.92 3.10 -8.55
CA THR A 5 12.30 3.27 -8.10
C THR A 5 12.36 4.21 -6.91
N GLN A 6 11.65 5.34 -7.00
CA GLN A 6 11.55 6.30 -5.90
C GLN A 6 10.88 5.66 -4.67
N THR A 7 9.79 4.93 -4.88
CA THR A 7 9.06 4.26 -3.80
C THR A 7 9.90 3.14 -3.17
N ALA A 8 10.60 2.35 -3.97
CA ALA A 8 11.50 1.30 -3.47
C ALA A 8 12.65 1.87 -2.63
N LYS A 9 13.21 3.01 -3.07
CA LYS A 9 14.24 3.75 -2.32
C LYS A 9 13.70 4.26 -0.97
N ALA A 10 12.50 4.86 -0.95
CA ALA A 10 11.89 5.37 0.27
C ALA A 10 11.56 4.25 1.29
N LEU A 11 11.22 3.06 0.80
CA LEU A 11 10.92 1.89 1.61
C LEU A 11 12.16 1.04 1.95
N HIS A 12 13.36 1.41 1.47
CA HIS A 12 14.59 0.63 1.63
C HIS A 12 14.47 -0.83 1.18
N ILE A 13 13.73 -1.08 0.09
CA ILE A 13 13.56 -2.41 -0.52
C ILE A 13 14.01 -2.42 -1.98
N HIS A 14 14.28 -3.61 -2.51
CA HIS A 14 14.57 -3.77 -3.93
C HIS A 14 13.32 -3.51 -4.80
N VAL A 15 13.51 -2.94 -5.99
CA VAL A 15 12.40 -2.62 -6.93
C VAL A 15 11.58 -3.85 -7.33
N ASN A 16 12.21 -5.01 -7.43
CA ASN A 16 11.50 -6.27 -7.72
C ASN A 16 10.62 -6.72 -6.55
N THR A 17 11.08 -6.51 -5.31
CA THR A 17 10.28 -6.81 -4.11
C THR A 17 9.05 -5.90 -4.07
N LEU A 18 9.22 -4.60 -4.36
CA LEU A 18 8.10 -3.68 -4.47
C LEU A 18 7.13 -4.12 -5.58
N ARG A 19 7.64 -4.46 -6.77
CA ARG A 19 6.82 -4.94 -7.90
C ARG A 19 6.00 -6.17 -7.53
N TYR A 20 6.62 -7.15 -6.86
CA TYR A 20 5.92 -8.35 -6.40
C TYR A 20 4.82 -8.01 -5.40
N ARG A 21 5.08 -7.13 -4.43
CA ARG A 21 4.08 -6.70 -3.45
C ARG A 21 2.91 -6.00 -4.10
N LEU A 22 3.17 -5.09 -5.05
CA LEU A 22 2.13 -4.41 -5.81
C LEU A 22 1.30 -5.40 -6.63
N GLN A 23 1.94 -6.34 -7.32
CA GLN A 23 1.23 -7.40 -8.04
C GLN A 23 0.31 -8.19 -7.09
N ARG A 24 0.80 -8.57 -5.91
CA ARG A 24 -0.01 -9.26 -4.91
C ARG A 24 -1.19 -8.43 -4.41
N CYS A 25 -1.02 -7.12 -4.25
CA CYS A 25 -2.14 -6.23 -3.95
C CYS A 25 -3.18 -6.21 -5.08
N GLU A 26 -2.76 -6.17 -6.34
CA GLU A 26 -3.68 -6.27 -7.48
C GLU A 26 -4.41 -7.62 -7.51
N ASP A 27 -3.72 -8.71 -7.20
CA ASP A 27 -4.29 -10.06 -7.21
C ASP A 27 -5.37 -10.22 -6.11
N ILE A 28 -5.17 -9.61 -4.94
CA ILE A 28 -6.10 -9.70 -3.80
C ILE A 28 -7.30 -8.76 -3.98
N THR A 29 -7.05 -7.54 -4.43
CA THR A 29 -8.09 -6.50 -4.51
C THR A 29 -8.80 -6.46 -5.86
N HIS A 30 -8.22 -7.10 -6.88
CA HIS A 30 -8.61 -6.97 -8.29
C HIS A 30 -8.58 -5.52 -8.81
N ILE A 31 -7.81 -4.64 -8.16
CA ILE A 31 -7.64 -3.23 -8.51
C ILE A 31 -6.30 -3.03 -9.22
N LYS A 32 -6.30 -2.27 -10.32
CA LYS A 32 -5.10 -1.94 -11.09
C LYS A 32 -4.39 -0.71 -10.51
N ILE A 33 -3.24 -0.89 -9.86
CA ILE A 33 -2.55 0.19 -9.12
C ILE A 33 -1.84 1.18 -10.08
N ASN A 34 -1.66 0.80 -11.35
CA ASN A 34 -1.14 1.68 -12.39
C ASN A 34 -2.19 2.64 -12.98
N GLU A 35 -3.47 2.49 -12.63
CA GLU A 35 -4.55 3.36 -13.11
C GLU A 35 -4.96 4.38 -12.04
N LEU A 36 -5.03 5.65 -12.41
CA LEU A 36 -5.36 6.74 -11.47
C LEU A 36 -6.70 6.52 -10.75
N LYS A 37 -7.75 6.13 -11.50
CA LYS A 37 -9.09 5.91 -10.95
C LYS A 37 -9.10 4.79 -9.91
N SER A 38 -8.36 3.72 -10.20
CA SER A 38 -8.20 2.55 -9.35
C SER A 38 -7.44 2.89 -8.06
N THR A 39 -6.37 3.67 -8.17
CA THR A 39 -5.62 4.16 -7.00
C THR A 39 -6.43 5.13 -6.13
N LEU A 40 -7.29 5.96 -6.73
CA LEU A 40 -8.21 6.82 -5.99
C LEU A 40 -9.23 6.00 -5.18
N TRP A 41 -9.79 4.95 -5.76
CA TRP A 41 -10.69 4.03 -5.06
C TRP A 41 -10.01 3.34 -3.88
N LEU A 42 -8.77 2.88 -4.07
CA LEU A 42 -7.98 2.28 -2.99
C LEU A 42 -7.75 3.28 -1.86
N TYR A 43 -7.41 4.53 -2.18
CA TYR A 43 -7.25 5.60 -1.19
C TYR A 43 -8.54 5.85 -0.39
N ILE A 44 -9.67 6.05 -1.08
CA ILE A 44 -10.97 6.28 -0.40
C ILE A 44 -11.34 5.10 0.50
N GLY A 45 -11.14 3.87 0.02
CA GLY A 45 -11.39 2.67 0.83
C GLY A 45 -10.53 2.62 2.10
N MET A 46 -9.27 3.04 2.02
CA MET A 46 -8.38 3.13 3.19
C MET A 46 -8.84 4.20 4.18
N GLU A 47 -9.26 5.38 3.71
CA GLU A 47 -9.77 6.45 4.57
C GLU A 47 -11.07 6.03 5.28
N LEU A 48 -12.02 5.45 4.55
CA LEU A 48 -13.27 4.93 5.12
C LEU A 48 -13.02 3.82 6.14
N GLN A 49 -12.01 2.98 5.92
CA GLN A 49 -11.60 1.98 6.89
C GLN A 49 -10.98 2.62 8.13
N ALA A 50 -10.13 3.64 7.98
CA ALA A 50 -9.46 4.31 9.08
C ALA A 50 -10.46 4.95 10.06
N GLU A 51 -11.58 5.50 9.57
CA GLU A 51 -12.66 6.05 10.38
C GLU A 51 -13.46 4.98 11.15
N SER A 52 -13.44 3.73 10.68
CA SER A 52 -14.24 2.62 11.23
C SER A 52 -13.54 1.80 12.32
N VAL A 53 -12.25 2.01 12.54
CA VAL A 53 -11.44 1.24 13.51
C VAL A 53 -11.32 2.02 14.83
N PRO A 54 -11.75 1.46 15.98
CA PRO A 54 -11.53 2.07 17.29
C PRO A 54 -10.04 2.36 17.51
N SER A 55 -9.71 3.50 18.12
CA SER A 55 -8.35 4.05 18.24
C SER A 55 -7.30 3.08 18.83
N ASP A 56 -7.73 2.02 19.51
CA ASP A 56 -6.91 0.95 20.09
C ASP A 56 -6.38 -0.07 19.06
N LYS A 57 -6.91 -0.09 17.83
CA LYS A 57 -6.50 -1.05 16.78
C LYS A 57 -5.84 -0.42 15.55
N LEU A 58 -5.47 0.86 15.62
CA LEU A 58 -4.75 1.50 14.53
C LEU A 58 -3.38 0.81 14.37
N PRO A 59 -3.00 0.33 13.17
CA PRO A 59 -1.64 -0.11 12.92
C PRO A 59 -0.72 1.09 13.11
N LEU A 60 0.03 1.09 14.22
CA LEU A 60 0.97 2.15 14.54
C LEU A 60 1.99 2.28 13.39
N PRO A 61 2.20 3.47 12.83
CA PRO A 61 3.26 3.67 11.85
C PRO A 61 4.60 3.46 12.56
N GLY A 62 5.25 2.32 12.32
CA GLY A 62 6.63 2.09 12.77
C GLY A 62 6.96 0.75 13.41
N ARG A 63 6.04 -0.22 13.56
CA ARG A 63 6.45 -1.56 14.01
C ARG A 63 6.95 -2.39 12.82
N ILE A 64 8.23 -2.21 12.50
CA ILE A 64 9.01 -3.20 11.75
C ILE A 64 9.13 -4.40 12.70
N GLU A 65 8.22 -5.37 12.62
CA GLU A 65 8.53 -6.70 13.15
C GLU A 65 9.55 -7.32 12.21
N ILE A 66 10.82 -7.12 12.57
CA ILE A 66 11.96 -7.85 12.04
C ILE A 66 11.82 -9.25 12.63
N CYS A 67 11.33 -10.19 11.81
CA CYS A 67 11.62 -11.62 12.02
C CYS A 67 13.04 -11.91 11.54
#